data_AF-A0A2N7XXU5-F1
#
_entry.id   AF-A0A2N7XXU5-F1
#
_cell.length_a   1.000
_cell.length_b   1.000
_cell.length_c   1.000
_cell.angle_alpha   90.00
_cell.angle_beta   90.00
_cell.angle_gamma   90.00
#
_symmetry.space_group_name_H-M   'P 1'
#
loop_
_entity.id
_entity.type
_entity.pdbx_description
1 polymer ?
#
loop_
_entity_poly.entity_id
_entity_poly.type
_entity_poly.pdbx_seq_one_letter_code
_entity_poly.pdbx_strand_id
1 'polypeptide(L)'
;PPPPPHLYSSVYLWSDPLQAADFLLGERFQKVLDSFGQPHIESWLPLDVQRGPAQDALSLYREEWALAPGADRGQILAAEKARNQQLADSSDNFAVFLALDVQAWKLVRITLSAKVLDVNHPGNGYEVFYLARPGV
;
A
#
# COMPACT_ATOMS: atom_id res chain seq x y z
N PRO A 1 -4.09 28.94 -14.21
CA PRO A 1 -4.48 27.97 -13.17
C PRO A 1 -3.38 27.86 -12.09
N PRO A 2 -3.73 27.80 -10.79
CA PRO A 2 -2.76 27.39 -9.78
C PRO A 2 -2.27 25.97 -10.11
N PRO A 3 -1.02 25.60 -9.73
CA PRO A 3 -0.58 24.22 -9.87
C PRO A 3 -1.57 23.30 -9.16
N PRO A 4 -1.77 22.06 -9.65
CA PRO A 4 -2.55 21.09 -8.91
C PRO A 4 -1.98 20.98 -7.49
N PRO A 5 -2.82 20.85 -6.45
CA PRO A 5 -2.32 20.66 -5.10
C PRO A 5 -1.34 19.49 -5.13
N HIS A 6 -0.15 19.68 -4.56
CA HIS A 6 0.78 18.57 -4.42
C HIS A 6 0.10 17.55 -3.50
N LEU A 7 -0.52 16.52 -4.10
CA LEU A 7 -1.23 15.47 -3.39
C LEU A 7 -0.21 14.49 -2.83
N TYR A 8 0.43 14.91 -1.73
CA TYR A 8 1.21 14.00 -0.91
C TYR A 8 0.24 13.11 -0.15
N SER A 9 0.44 11.80 -0.28
CA SER A 9 -0.26 10.78 0.50
C SER A 9 0.75 9.97 1.29
N SER A 10 0.30 9.36 2.39
CA SER A 10 1.11 8.49 3.23
C SER A 10 0.46 7.12 3.30
N VAL A 11 1.25 6.06 3.15
CA VAL A 11 0.82 4.68 3.30
C VAL A 11 1.49 4.11 4.54
N TYR A 12 0.69 3.54 5.43
CA TYR A 12 1.16 2.90 6.66
C TYR A 12 0.78 1.43 6.64
N LEU A 13 1.72 0.57 7.02
CA LEU A 13 1.48 -0.84 7.27
C LEU A 13 1.74 -1.13 8.74
N TRP A 14 0.73 -1.71 9.40
CA TRP A 14 0.79 -2.05 10.82
C TRP A 14 0.68 -3.56 10.98
N SER A 15 1.57 -4.15 11.77
CA SER A 15 1.48 -5.55 12.19
C SER A 15 0.44 -5.77 13.29
N ASP A 16 0.12 -4.70 14.04
CA ASP A 16 -0.87 -4.70 15.11
C ASP A 16 -1.91 -3.58 14.87
N PRO A 17 -3.20 -3.92 14.72
CA PRO A 17 -4.25 -2.92 14.53
C PRO A 17 -4.41 -1.99 15.75
N LEU A 18 -4.06 -2.42 16.96
CA LEU A 18 -4.12 -1.55 18.15
C LEU A 18 -3.06 -0.45 18.10
N GLN A 19 -1.86 -0.75 17.59
CA GLN A 19 -0.83 0.28 17.37
C GLN A 19 -1.24 1.29 16.29
N ALA A 20 -1.97 0.84 15.27
CA ALA A 20 -2.55 1.75 14.29
C ALA A 20 -3.58 2.70 14.93
N ALA A 21 -4.44 2.16 15.79
CA ALA A 21 -5.42 2.96 16.53
C ALA A 21 -4.73 3.96 17.48
N ASP A 22 -3.73 3.52 18.24
CA ASP A 22 -2.95 4.37 19.14
C ASP A 22 -2.27 5.53 18.39
N PHE A 23 -1.76 5.28 17.19
CA PHE A 23 -1.20 6.33 16.35
C PHE A 23 -2.26 7.34 15.92
N LEU A 24 -3.38 6.87 15.37
CA LEU A 24 -4.47 7.73 14.85
C LEU A 24 -5.16 8.54 15.96
N LEU A 25 -5.27 8.00 17.16
CA LEU A 25 -5.88 8.66 18.33
C LEU A 25 -4.87 9.47 19.15
N GLY A 26 -3.58 9.38 18.84
CA GLY A 26 -2.50 10.01 19.60
C GLY A 26 -2.07 11.38 19.10
N GLU A 27 -1.34 12.11 19.95
CA GLU A 27 -0.77 13.45 19.70
C GLU A 27 0.05 13.56 18.41
N ARG A 28 0.67 12.45 17.96
CA ARG A 28 1.47 12.45 16.72
C ARG A 28 0.59 12.71 15.49
N PHE A 29 -0.61 12.14 15.46
CA PHE A 29 -1.55 12.35 14.36
C PHE A 29 -2.30 13.67 14.49
N GLN A 30 -2.46 14.21 15.72
CA GLN A 30 -3.03 15.54 15.93
C GLN A 30 -2.32 16.63 15.12
N LYS A 31 -0.98 16.58 15.03
CA LYS A 31 -0.21 17.52 14.18
C LYS A 31 -0.59 17.47 12.70
N VAL A 32 -0.95 16.28 12.20
CA VAL A 32 -1.42 16.08 10.83
C VAL A 32 -2.80 16.73 10.67
N LEU A 33 -3.69 16.51 11.63
CA LEU A 33 -5.02 17.13 11.66
C LEU A 33 -4.94 18.67 11.71
N ASP A 34 -4.03 19.22 12.52
CA ASP A 34 -3.83 20.66 12.65
C ASP A 34 -3.31 21.29 11.35
N SER A 35 -2.52 20.54 10.57
CA SER A 35 -1.88 21.03 9.34
C SER A 35 -2.76 20.85 8.10
N PHE A 36 -3.55 19.78 8.04
CA PHE A 36 -4.26 19.34 6.83
C PHE A 36 -5.78 19.14 7.01
N GLY A 37 -6.31 19.36 8.22
CA GLY A 37 -7.68 19.02 8.57
C GLY A 37 -7.88 17.51 8.75
N GLN A 38 -9.14 17.07 8.84
CA GLN A 38 -9.47 15.65 8.94
C GLN A 38 -9.39 15.00 7.54
N PRO A 39 -8.37 14.14 7.27
CA PRO A 39 -8.20 13.57 5.94
C PRO A 39 -9.19 12.42 5.71
N HIS A 40 -9.47 12.15 4.44
CA HIS A 40 -10.05 10.87 4.05
C HIS A 40 -9.00 9.77 4.25
N ILE A 41 -9.33 8.73 5.01
CA ILE A 41 -8.45 7.60 5.27
C ILE A 41 -9.02 6.36 4.58
N GLU A 42 -8.25 5.80 3.66
CA GLU A 42 -8.50 4.48 3.10
C GLU A 42 -7.92 3.43 4.04
N SER A 43 -8.71 2.42 4.38
CA SER A 43 -8.30 1.33 5.28
C SER A 43 -8.54 -0.01 4.63
N TRP A 44 -7.52 -0.87 4.68
CA TRP A 44 -7.55 -2.20 4.09
C TRP A 44 -7.09 -3.23 5.11
N LEU A 45 -7.65 -4.44 5.02
CA LEU A 45 -7.24 -5.58 5.83
C LEU A 45 -6.04 -6.27 5.16
N PRO A 46 -4.84 -6.26 5.76
CA PRO A 46 -3.68 -6.93 5.17
C PRO A 46 -3.91 -8.45 5.09
N LEU A 47 -3.62 -9.04 3.93
CA LEU A 47 -3.77 -10.48 3.68
C LEU A 47 -2.43 -11.18 3.52
N ASP A 48 -1.45 -10.48 2.95
CA ASP A 48 -0.12 -11.02 2.65
C ASP A 48 0.91 -9.90 2.48
N VAL A 49 2.13 -10.14 2.97
CA VAL A 49 3.23 -9.18 2.89
C VAL A 49 4.50 -9.95 2.55
N GLN A 50 5.13 -9.60 1.43
CA GLN A 50 6.37 -10.21 0.97
C GLN A 50 7.47 -9.17 0.87
N ARG A 51 8.62 -9.44 1.49
CA ARG A 51 9.82 -8.61 1.39
C ARG A 51 10.64 -9.08 0.20
N GLY A 52 10.88 -8.19 -0.75
CA GLY A 52 11.82 -8.42 -1.84
C GLY A 52 13.26 -8.05 -1.45
N PRO A 53 14.23 -8.28 -2.33
CA PRO A 53 15.65 -8.11 -2.05
C PRO A 53 16.13 -6.64 -2.11
N ALA A 54 15.35 -5.73 -2.73
CA ALA A 54 15.79 -4.35 -2.91
C ALA A 54 15.92 -3.63 -1.55
N GLN A 55 16.90 -2.74 -1.42
CA GLN A 55 17.19 -2.06 -0.15
C GLN A 55 16.39 -0.77 0.05
N ASP A 56 15.79 -0.25 -1.02
CA ASP A 56 15.03 0.99 -1.00
C ASP A 56 13.86 0.96 -2.00
N ALA A 57 12.99 1.96 -1.94
CA ALA A 57 11.91 2.15 -2.91
C ALA A 57 11.87 3.60 -3.41
N LEU A 58 11.86 3.77 -4.73
CA LEU A 58 11.70 5.05 -5.42
C LEU A 58 10.27 5.23 -5.96
N SER A 59 9.55 4.13 -6.19
CA SER A 59 8.17 4.16 -6.67
C SER A 59 7.26 3.22 -5.87
N LEU A 60 5.99 3.59 -5.82
CA LEU A 60 4.90 2.82 -5.26
C LEU A 60 3.83 2.64 -6.35
N TYR A 61 3.43 1.40 -6.60
CA TYR A 61 2.31 1.09 -7.48
C TYR A 61 1.15 0.54 -6.67
N ARG A 62 -0.05 1.03 -6.94
CA ARG A 62 -1.31 0.58 -6.35
C ARG A 62 -2.21 0.02 -7.46
N GLU A 63 -2.46 -1.28 -7.39
CA GLU A 63 -3.37 -1.99 -8.27
C GLU A 63 -4.61 -2.42 -7.49
N GLU A 64 -5.79 -2.31 -8.11
CA GLU A 64 -7.06 -2.68 -7.49
C GLU A 64 -7.94 -3.46 -8.46
N TRP A 65 -8.60 -4.49 -7.96
CA TRP A 65 -9.59 -5.23 -8.73
C TRP A 65 -10.70 -5.78 -7.84
N ALA A 66 -11.92 -5.79 -8.38
CA ALA A 66 -13.10 -6.26 -7.66
C ALA A 66 -13.07 -7.78 -7.48
N LEU A 67 -13.53 -8.25 -6.32
CA LEU A 67 -13.87 -9.65 -6.10
C LEU A 67 -15.27 -9.90 -6.64
N ALA A 68 -15.35 -10.61 -7.76
CA ALA A 68 -16.62 -10.91 -8.40
C ALA A 68 -17.56 -11.70 -7.46
N PRO A 69 -18.88 -11.39 -7.45
CA PRO A 69 -19.86 -12.19 -6.74
C PRO A 69 -19.82 -13.65 -7.20
N GLY A 70 -19.84 -14.59 -6.25
CA GLY A 70 -19.80 -16.03 -6.53
C GLY A 70 -18.44 -16.60 -6.93
N ALA A 71 -17.39 -15.78 -7.02
CA ALA A 71 -16.04 -16.28 -7.24
C ALA A 71 -15.52 -17.08 -6.05
N ASP A 72 -14.69 -18.10 -6.31
CA ASP A 72 -13.98 -18.83 -5.26
C ASP A 72 -12.89 -17.93 -4.64
N ARG A 73 -13.26 -17.29 -3.53
CA ARG A 73 -12.37 -16.36 -2.80
C ARG A 73 -11.14 -17.07 -2.23
N GLY A 74 -11.24 -18.34 -1.86
CA GLY A 74 -10.13 -19.10 -1.33
C GLY A 74 -9.08 -19.38 -2.41
N GLN A 75 -9.54 -19.80 -3.59
CA GLN A 75 -8.69 -20.01 -4.75
C GLN A 75 -8.04 -18.70 -5.22
N ILE A 76 -8.82 -17.61 -5.31
CA ILE A 76 -8.29 -16.29 -5.68
C ILE A 76 -7.21 -15.85 -4.69
N LEU A 77 -7.47 -15.95 -3.39
CA LEU A 77 -6.49 -15.55 -2.38
C LEU A 77 -5.18 -16.34 -2.51
N ALA A 78 -5.27 -17.66 -2.68
CA ALA A 78 -4.08 -18.49 -2.87
C ALA A 78 -3.27 -18.09 -4.12
N ALA A 79 -3.95 -17.83 -5.25
CA ALA A 79 -3.32 -17.40 -6.48
C ALA A 79 -2.66 -16.02 -6.33
N GLU A 80 -3.33 -15.06 -5.69
CA GLU A 80 -2.78 -13.72 -5.50
C GLU A 80 -1.61 -13.68 -4.51
N LYS A 81 -1.58 -14.57 -3.51
CA LYS A 81 -0.41 -14.76 -2.64
C LYS A 81 0.79 -15.33 -3.40
N ALA A 82 0.57 -16.33 -4.24
CA ALA A 82 1.63 -16.87 -5.10
C ALA A 82 2.19 -15.79 -6.06
N ARG A 83 1.31 -14.97 -6.63
CA ARG A 83 1.72 -13.83 -7.46
C ARG A 83 2.48 -12.76 -6.66
N ASN A 84 2.06 -12.48 -5.43
CA ASN A 84 2.78 -11.57 -4.54
C ASN A 84 4.23 -12.03 -4.31
N GLN A 85 4.42 -13.32 -4.04
CA GLN A 85 5.76 -13.90 -3.89
C GLN A 85 6.59 -13.71 -5.16
N GLN A 86 6.05 -14.09 -6.33
CA GLN A 86 6.75 -13.95 -7.61
C GLN A 86 7.16 -12.50 -7.90
N LEU A 87 6.32 -11.53 -7.56
CA LEU A 87 6.65 -10.12 -7.70
C LEU A 87 7.73 -9.69 -6.71
N ALA A 88 7.67 -10.15 -5.47
CA ALA A 88 8.67 -9.84 -4.45
C ALA A 88 10.05 -10.45 -4.76
N ASP A 89 10.10 -11.58 -5.46
CA ASP A 89 11.36 -12.22 -5.88
C ASP A 89 12.14 -11.40 -6.93
N SER A 90 11.51 -10.42 -7.57
CA SER A 90 12.20 -9.48 -8.46
C SER A 90 13.26 -8.67 -7.72
N SER A 91 14.47 -8.59 -8.27
CA SER A 91 15.60 -7.85 -7.69
C SER A 91 15.30 -6.38 -7.42
N ASP A 92 14.32 -5.83 -8.15
CA ASP A 92 13.96 -4.42 -8.12
C ASP A 92 12.91 -4.10 -7.06
N ASN A 93 12.26 -5.09 -6.47
CA ASN A 93 11.14 -4.85 -5.57
C ASN A 93 11.60 -4.86 -4.11
N PHE A 94 11.19 -3.83 -3.39
CA PHE A 94 11.41 -3.71 -1.95
C PHE A 94 10.38 -4.55 -1.21
N ALA A 95 9.09 -4.36 -1.47
CA ALA A 95 8.06 -5.15 -0.85
C ALA A 95 6.80 -5.18 -1.70
N VAL A 96 6.01 -6.23 -1.53
CA VAL A 96 4.71 -6.40 -2.17
C VAL A 96 3.69 -6.77 -1.09
N PHE A 97 2.58 -6.04 -1.06
CA PHE A 97 1.52 -6.20 -0.08
C PHE A 97 0.22 -6.52 -0.81
N LEU A 98 -0.54 -7.47 -0.29
CA LEU A 98 -1.92 -7.74 -0.70
C LEU A 98 -2.84 -7.42 0.47
N ALA A 99 -3.90 -6.67 0.21
CA ALA A 99 -4.90 -6.32 1.20
C ALA A 99 -6.31 -6.44 0.62
N LEU A 100 -7.31 -6.59 1.49
CA LEU A 100 -8.72 -6.57 1.17
C LEU A 100 -9.32 -5.22 1.56
N ASP A 101 -9.89 -4.52 0.59
CA ASP A 101 -10.88 -3.48 0.87
C ASP A 101 -12.22 -4.17 1.18
N VAL A 102 -12.55 -4.23 2.47
CA VAL A 102 -13.75 -4.91 2.98
C VAL A 102 -15.02 -4.14 2.61
N GLN A 103 -14.94 -2.81 2.47
CA GLN A 103 -16.09 -1.99 2.13
C GLN A 103 -16.41 -2.08 0.63
N ALA A 104 -15.38 -1.99 -0.21
CA ALA A 104 -15.54 -2.03 -1.67
C ALA A 104 -15.54 -3.46 -2.26
N TRP A 105 -15.23 -4.49 -1.46
CA TRP A 105 -15.01 -5.86 -1.92
C TRP A 105 -13.97 -5.95 -3.05
N LYS A 106 -12.82 -5.31 -2.84
CA LYS A 106 -11.70 -5.30 -3.79
C LYS A 106 -10.44 -5.86 -3.16
N LEU A 107 -9.61 -6.50 -3.96
CA LEU A 107 -8.22 -6.70 -3.59
C LEU A 107 -7.42 -5.48 -4.01
N VAL A 108 -6.48 -5.10 -3.15
CA VAL A 108 -5.53 -4.03 -3.36
C VAL A 108 -4.14 -4.62 -3.27
N ARG A 109 -3.32 -4.44 -4.31
CA ARG A 109 -1.89 -4.75 -4.27
C ARG A 109 -1.10 -3.46 -4.25
N ILE A 110 -0.16 -3.39 -3.33
CA ILE A 110 0.84 -2.32 -3.30
C ILE A 110 2.21 -2.94 -3.57
N THR A 111 2.91 -2.41 -4.57
CA THR A 111 4.27 -2.82 -4.93
C THR A 111 5.21 -1.64 -4.72
N LEU A 112 6.19 -1.80 -3.84
CA LEU A 112 7.28 -0.85 -3.64
C LEU A 112 8.47 -1.29 -4.48
N SER A 113 8.93 -0.43 -5.39
CA SER A 113 10.03 -0.72 -6.31
C SER A 113 11.18 0.26 -6.14
N ALA A 114 12.41 -0.23 -6.23
CA ALA A 114 13.64 0.55 -6.31
C ALA A 114 13.82 1.23 -7.67
N LYS A 115 13.00 0.91 -8.67
CA LYS A 115 13.00 1.60 -9.96
C LYS A 115 12.23 2.92 -9.85
N VAL A 116 12.65 3.86 -10.69
CA VAL A 116 11.88 5.08 -10.96
C VAL A 116 10.49 4.73 -11.49
N LEU A 117 9.57 5.68 -11.34
CA LEU A 117 8.19 5.51 -11.76
C LEU A 117 8.09 5.15 -13.24
N ASP A 118 7.48 4.01 -13.54
CA ASP A 118 7.12 3.57 -14.90
C ASP A 118 5.64 3.87 -15.14
N VAL A 119 5.39 4.74 -16.12
CA VAL A 119 4.05 5.15 -16.53
C VAL A 119 3.24 4.03 -17.18
N ASN A 120 3.89 2.93 -17.59
CA ASN A 120 3.23 1.77 -18.19
C ASN A 120 2.90 0.69 -17.16
N HIS A 121 3.29 0.85 -15.90
CA HIS A 121 2.94 -0.09 -14.85
C HIS A 121 1.40 -0.09 -14.66
N PRO A 122 0.76 -1.26 -14.53
CA PRO A 122 -0.67 -1.33 -14.22
C PRO A 122 -1.03 -0.57 -12.92
N GLY A 123 -2.21 0.04 -12.91
CA GLY A 123 -2.72 0.75 -11.74
C GLY A 123 -2.24 2.19 -11.63
N ASN A 124 -2.22 2.72 -10.41
CA ASN A 124 -1.76 4.06 -10.11
C ASN A 124 -0.34 4.02 -9.57
N GLY A 125 0.55 4.83 -10.13
CA GLY A 125 1.93 4.93 -9.70
C GLY A 125 2.23 6.25 -8.97
N TYR A 126 3.10 6.20 -7.97
CA TYR A 126 3.48 7.32 -7.11
C TYR A 126 4.99 7.33 -6.88
N GLU A 127 5.57 8.52 -6.79
CA GLU A 127 6.96 8.69 -6.35
C GLU A 127 7.05 8.56 -4.82
N VAL A 128 8.05 7.81 -4.35
CA VAL A 128 8.31 7.63 -2.93
C VAL A 128 9.34 8.67 -2.47
N PHE A 129 8.87 9.69 -1.74
CA PHE A 129 9.75 10.72 -1.17
C PHE A 129 10.41 10.29 0.14
N TYR A 130 9.75 9.43 0.90
CA TYR A 130 10.26 8.94 2.18
C TYR A 130 9.74 7.53 2.46
N LEU A 131 10.67 6.61 2.71
CA LEU A 131 10.37 5.25 3.15
C LEU A 131 10.84 5.08 4.59
N ALA A 132 9.90 5.04 5.53
CA ALA A 132 10.21 4.69 6.91
C ALA A 132 10.64 3.23 6.99
N ARG A 133 11.66 2.93 7.81
CA ARG A 133 12.16 1.57 8.04
C ARG A 133 11.97 1.10 9.49
N PRO A 134 10.73 1.06 10.03
CA PRO A 134 10.50 0.50 11.35
C PRO A 134 10.61 -1.04 11.28
N GLY A 135 11.52 -1.63 12.05
CA GLY A 135 11.64 -3.09 12.19
C GLY A 135 12.43 -3.80 11.07
N VAL A 136 13.33 -3.09 10.39
CA VAL A 136 14.54 -3.73 9.82
C VAL A 136 15.56 -3.91 10.94
#